data_AF-A0A354HIH1-F1
#
_entry.id   AF-A0A354HIH1-F1
#
_cell.length_a   1.000
_cell.length_b   1.000
_cell.length_c   1.000
_cell.angle_alpha   90.00
_cell.angle_beta   90.00
_cell.angle_gamma   90.00
#
_symmetry.space_group_name_H-M   'P 1'
#
loop_
_entity.id
_entity.type
_entity.pdbx_description
1 polymer ?
#
loop_
_entity_poly.entity_id
_entity_poly.type
_entity_poly.pdbx_seq_one_letter_code
_entity_poly.pdbx_strand_id
1 'polypeptide(L)'
;MARSYRHIQQYEEEILELKAQGATQREIAERFGFTKEQVKGFIKRQHKKERKLAAGIALKKKGRPLKDDKYAETDKVNETCVEERILPLFV
;
A
#
# COMPACT_ATOMS: atom_id res chain seq x y z
N MET A 1 -11.22 -20.67 7.42
CA MET A 1 -11.24 -20.44 5.95
C MET A 1 -10.04 -19.60 5.58
N ALA A 2 -9.30 -19.98 4.52
CA ALA A 2 -8.18 -19.18 4.03
C ALA A 2 -8.72 -17.87 3.42
N ARG A 3 -8.12 -16.74 3.79
CA ARG A 3 -8.48 -15.43 3.23
C ARG A 3 -8.03 -15.39 1.76
N SER A 4 -8.83 -14.80 0.87
CA SER A 4 -8.47 -14.69 -0.55
C SER A 4 -7.37 -13.65 -0.77
N TYR A 5 -6.35 -13.99 -1.57
CA TYR A 5 -5.25 -13.08 -1.92
C TYR A 5 -5.73 -11.79 -2.61
N ARG A 6 -6.90 -11.82 -3.29
CA ARG A 6 -7.49 -10.60 -3.88
C ARG A 6 -7.76 -9.52 -2.86
N HIS A 7 -8.03 -9.91 -1.61
CA HIS A 7 -8.38 -8.99 -0.53
C HIS A 7 -7.19 -8.68 0.38
N ILE A 8 -5.96 -9.04 -0.01
CA ILE A 8 -4.77 -8.80 0.82
C ILE A 8 -4.55 -7.32 1.13
N GLN A 9 -5.01 -6.41 0.27
CA GLN A 9 -4.92 -4.97 0.47
C GLN A 9 -5.81 -4.47 1.63
N GLN A 10 -6.88 -5.18 1.97
CA GLN A 10 -7.72 -4.81 3.11
C GLN A 10 -7.01 -5.00 4.45
N TYR A 11 -5.97 -5.83 4.48
CA TYR A 11 -5.17 -6.12 5.67
C TYR A 11 -3.80 -5.44 5.62
N GLU A 12 -3.67 -4.36 4.83
CA GLU A 12 -2.41 -3.66 4.64
C GLU A 12 -1.85 -3.12 5.95
N GLU A 13 -2.69 -2.45 6.73
CA GLU A 13 -2.33 -1.88 8.03
C GLU A 13 -1.89 -2.97 9.01
N GLU A 14 -2.71 -4.02 9.19
CA GLU A 14 -2.41 -5.14 10.08
C GLU A 14 -1.09 -5.86 9.72
N ILE A 15 -0.82 -6.05 8.42
CA ILE A 15 0.41 -6.70 7.94
C ILE A 15 1.64 -5.82 8.22
N LEU A 16 1.52 -4.50 8.05
CA LEU A 16 2.61 -3.55 8.29
C LEU A 16 2.91 -3.43 9.79
N GLU A 17 1.89 -3.40 10.65
CA GLU A 17 2.06 -3.42 12.11
C GLU A 17 2.81 -4.65 12.59
N LEU A 18 2.39 -5.84 12.15
CA LEU A 18 3.07 -7.09 12.49
C LEU A 18 4.51 -7.11 11.97
N LYS A 19 4.74 -6.49 10.81
CA LYS A 19 6.09 -6.38 10.26
C LYS A 19 6.98 -5.44 11.10
N ALA A 20 6.42 -4.34 11.60
CA ALA A 20 7.10 -3.42 12.50
C ALA A 20 7.41 -4.06 13.87
N GLN A 21 6.53 -4.93 14.36
CA GLN A 21 6.76 -5.76 15.55
C GLN A 21 7.85 -6.83 15.36
N GLY A 22 8.39 -6.98 14.14
CA GLY A 22 9.47 -7.92 13.84
C GLY A 22 9.00 -9.31 13.41
N ALA A 23 7.70 -9.52 13.17
CA ALA A 23 7.18 -10.81 12.74
C ALA A 23 7.79 -11.27 11.41
N THR A 24 8.00 -12.57 11.28
CA THR A 24 8.50 -13.16 10.04
C THR A 24 7.38 -13.23 9.01
N GLN A 25 7.75 -13.21 7.72
CA GLN A 25 6.76 -13.33 6.63
C GLN A 25 5.97 -14.64 6.70
N ARG A 26 6.54 -15.68 7.30
CA ARG A 26 5.91 -16.99 7.46
C ARG A 26 4.85 -16.95 8.55
N GLU A 27 5.15 -16.35 9.71
CA GLU A 27 4.19 -16.13 10.80
C GLU A 27 3.00 -15.29 10.34
N ILE A 28 3.26 -14.20 9.60
CA ILE A 28 2.22 -13.36 9.01
C ILE A 28 1.33 -14.20 8.07
N ALA A 29 1.93 -15.03 7.22
CA ALA A 29 1.18 -15.89 6.31
C ALA A 29 0.29 -16.89 7.07
N GLU A 30 0.81 -17.51 8.13
CA GLU A 30 0.08 -18.48 8.96
C GLU A 30 -1.10 -17.83 9.70
N ARG A 31 -0.91 -16.62 10.26
CA ARG A 31 -1.99 -15.89 10.96
C ARG A 31 -3.14 -15.52 10.04
N PHE A 32 -2.84 -15.11 8.80
CA PHE A 32 -3.86 -14.66 7.84
C PHE A 32 -4.35 -15.75 6.88
N GLY A 33 -3.72 -16.92 6.89
CA GLY A 33 -4.01 -18.01 5.95
C GLY A 33 -3.56 -17.71 4.52
N PHE A 34 -2.48 -16.93 4.35
CA PHE A 34 -1.83 -16.66 3.05
C PHE A 34 -0.61 -17.55 2.86
N THR A 35 -0.11 -17.61 1.62
CA THR A 35 1.21 -18.20 1.39
C THR A 35 2.32 -17.19 1.65
N LYS A 36 3.50 -17.68 2.06
CA LYS A 36 4.69 -16.84 2.23
C LYS A 36 5.01 -16.01 0.98
N GLU A 37 4.80 -16.58 -0.21
CA GLU A 37 5.07 -15.90 -1.49
C GLU A 37 4.12 -14.73 -1.74
N GLN A 38 2.85 -14.87 -1.36
CA GLN A 38 1.86 -13.81 -1.44
C GLN A 38 2.25 -12.62 -0.56
N VAL A 39 2.64 -12.88 0.69
CA VAL A 39 3.10 -11.86 1.65
C VAL A 39 4.39 -11.19 1.15
N LYS A 40 5.37 -11.97 0.68
CA LYS A 40 6.60 -11.44 0.09
C LYS A 40 6.33 -10.53 -1.11
N GLY A 41 5.44 -10.97 -2.01
CA GLY A 41 5.03 -10.20 -3.18
C GLY A 41 4.29 -8.92 -2.81
N PHE A 42 3.47 -8.95 -1.75
CA PHE A 42 2.78 -7.79 -1.21
C PHE A 42 3.75 -6.73 -0.68
N ILE A 43 4.69 -7.12 0.20
CA ILE A 43 5.70 -6.20 0.76
C ILE A 43 6.53 -5.55 -0.35
N LYS A 44 6.95 -6.31 -1.37
CA LYS A 44 7.69 -5.77 -2.52
C LYS A 44 6.90 -4.70 -3.27
N ARG A 45 5.56 -4.84 -3.38
CA ARG A 45 4.71 -3.82 -3.99
C ARG A 45 4.64 -2.56 -3.13
N GLN A 46 4.52 -2.70 -1.81
CA GLN A 46 4.48 -1.53 -0.90
C GLN A 46 5.76 -0.71 -0.93
N HIS A 47 6.93 -1.35 -0.79
CA HIS A 47 8.21 -0.64 -0.94
C HIS A 47 8.39 0.01 -2.33
N LYS A 48 7.74 -0.52 -3.37
CA LYS A 48 7.74 0.11 -4.71
C LYS A 48 6.83 1.35 -4.75
N LYS A 49 5.70 1.35 -4.04
CA LYS A 49 4.85 2.54 -3.90
C LYS A 49 5.58 3.61 -3.08
N GLU A 50 6.10 3.27 -1.91
CA GLU A 50 6.86 4.17 -1.03
C GLU A 50 8.03 4.83 -1.78
N ARG A 51 8.83 4.07 -2.55
CA ARG A 51 9.92 4.65 -3.35
C ARG A 51 9.45 5.61 -4.44
N LYS A 52 8.27 5.40 -5.01
CA LYS A 52 7.71 6.34 -6.00
C LYS A 52 7.24 7.62 -5.33
N LEU A 53 6.59 7.49 -4.18
CA LEU A 53 6.15 8.62 -3.36
C LEU A 53 7.36 9.45 -2.90
N ALA A 54 8.40 8.80 -2.36
CA ALA A 54 9.64 9.45 -1.93
C ALA A 54 10.39 10.14 -3.08
N ALA A 55 10.29 9.62 -4.31
CA ALA A 55 10.84 10.25 -5.50
C ALA A 55 9.98 11.42 -6.03
N GLY A 56 8.88 11.77 -5.37
CA GLY A 56 7.93 12.80 -5.81
C GLY A 56 7.15 12.41 -7.06
N ILE A 57 7.18 11.14 -7.46
CA ILE A 57 6.45 10.66 -8.64
C ILE A 57 5.02 10.35 -8.22
N ALA A 58 4.10 11.28 -8.53
CA ALA A 58 2.68 11.09 -8.31
C ALA A 58 2.19 9.79 -8.98
N LEU A 59 1.42 8.99 -8.24
CA LEU A 59 0.77 7.81 -8.79
C LEU A 59 -0.25 8.27 -9.83
N LYS A 60 -0.20 7.67 -11.02
CA LYS A 60 -1.16 8.00 -12.07
C LYS A 60 -2.50 7.36 -11.73
N LYS A 61 -3.57 8.13 -11.90
CA LYS A 61 -4.94 7.61 -11.89
C LYS A 61 -5.08 6.38 -12.79
N LYS A 62 -5.92 5.44 -12.37
CA LYS A 62 -6.27 4.27 -13.17
C LYS A 62 -6.99 4.70 -14.45
N GLY A 63 -6.52 4.21 -15.59
CA GLY A 63 -7.13 4.46 -16.90
C GLY A 63 -6.29 5.37 -17.78
N ARG A 64 -6.87 5.77 -18.92
CA ARG A 64 -6.24 6.73 -19.83
C ARG A 64 -6.51 8.14 -19.30
N PRO A 65 -5.50 9.04 -19.25
CA PRO A 65 -5.76 10.44 -18.91
C PRO A 65 -6.74 11.05 -19.91
N LEU A 66 -7.67 11.87 -19.41
CA LEU A 66 -8.59 12.61 -20.25
C LEU A 66 -7.83 13.70 -21.02
N LYS A 67 -8.28 14.02 -22.24
CA LYS A 67 -7.55 14.89 -23.17
C LYS A 67 -7.37 16.33 -22.65
N ASP A 68 -8.36 16.85 -21.92
CA ASP A 68 -8.40 18.23 -21.42
C ASP A 68 -8.74 18.26 -19.92
N ASP A 69 -7.99 17.50 -19.13
CA ASP A 69 -8.29 17.31 -17.71
C ASP A 69 -7.80 18.51 -16.88
N LYS A 70 -8.71 19.45 -16.61
CA LYS A 70 -8.42 20.68 -15.84
C LYS A 70 -8.10 20.43 -14.37
N TYR A 71 -8.44 19.25 -13.84
CA TYR A 71 -8.26 18.87 -12.44
C TYR A 71 -7.04 17.95 -12.20
N ALA A 72 -6.24 17.69 -13.24
CA ALA A 72 -5.08 16.81 -13.16
C ALA A 72 -4.05 17.19 -12.08
N GLU A 73 -4.04 18.46 -11.64
CA GLU A 73 -3.17 18.97 -10.59
C GLU A 73 -3.77 18.78 -9.19
N THR A 74 -5.05 19.13 -9.00
CA THR A 74 -5.78 18.99 -7.71
C THR A 74 -5.93 17.55 -7.27
N ASP A 75 -5.99 16.62 -8.21
CA ASP A 75 -6.11 15.19 -7.92
C ASP A 75 -4.84 14.57 -7.32
N LYS A 76 -3.66 15.09 -7.69
CA LYS A 76 -2.38 14.64 -7.11
C LYS A 76 -2.31 14.97 -5.62
N VAL A 77 -2.86 16.13 -5.23
CA VAL A 77 -2.83 16.66 -3.85
C VAL A 77 -3.81 15.91 -2.95
N ASN A 78 -4.99 15.54 -3.48
CA ASN A 78 -5.99 14.78 -2.73
C ASN A 78 -5.56 13.34 -2.43
N GLU A 79 -4.83 12.68 -3.35
CA GLU A 79 -4.28 11.33 -3.07
C GLU A 79 -3.18 11.39 -2.00
N THR A 80 -2.31 12.42 -2.00
CA THR A 80 -1.29 12.62 -0.96
C THR A 80 -1.85 13.05 0.40
N CYS A 81 -2.88 13.92 0.44
CA CYS A 81 -3.48 14.40 1.70
C CYS A 81 -4.38 13.36 2.42
N VAL A 82 -4.78 12.28 1.75
CA VAL A 82 -5.47 11.15 2.41
C VAL A 82 -4.46 10.26 3.14
N GLU A 83 -3.22 10.13 2.64
CA GLU A 83 -2.14 9.38 3.30
C GLU A 83 -1.52 10.15 4.48
N GLU A 84 -1.37 11.49 4.40
CA GLU A 84 -0.82 12.29 5.52
C GLU A 84 -1.77 12.45 6.72
N ARG A 85 -3.05 12.08 6.60
CA ARG A 85 -3.98 12.02 7.74
C ARG A 85 -3.82 10.76 8.61
N ILE A 86 -2.99 9.80 8.20
CA ILE A 86 -2.78 8.53 8.92
C ILE A 86 -1.53 8.57 9.83
N LEU A 87 -0.68 9.61 9.75
CA LEU A 87 0.43 9.77 10.71
C LEU A 87 0.49 11.21 11.23
N PRO A 88 0.32 11.35 12.56
CA PRO A 88 1.49 11.70 13.36
C PRO A 88 1.57 10.78 14.57
N LEU A 89 2.19 9.60 14.41
CA LEU A 89 2.52 8.74 15.56
C LEU A 89 3.89 8.08 15.46
N PHE A 90 4.81 8.62 14.65
CA PHE A 90 6.19 8.16 14.62
C PHE A 90 7.16 9.35 14.41
N VAL A 91 7.33 10.13 15.48
CA VAL A 91 8.61 10.75 15.85
C VAL A 91 9.05 10.06 17.13
#